data_AF-A0AAV2INL0-F1
#
_entry.id   AF-A0AAV2INL0-F1
#
_cell.length_a   1.000
_cell.length_b   1.000
_cell.length_c   1.000
_cell.angle_alpha   90.00
_cell.angle_beta   90.00
_cell.angle_gamma   90.00
#
_symmetry.space_group_name_H-M   'P 1'
#
loop_
_entity.id
_entity.type
_entity.pdbx_description
1 polymer ?
#
loop_
_entity_poly.entity_id
_entity_poly.type
_entity_poly.pdbx_seq_one_letter_code
_entity_poly.pdbx_strand_id
1 'polypeptide(L)'
;MLIEKYIEHPRHIEIQVLCDKHGNSLWLNERECSIQRRNQKVIEEAPSVFLDSATRQAMGEQACRLAHAVGYDSAGTVEFLVDKNKNFYFLEMNTRLQVEHPITEMITGVDIVHQMLRVAHGHPLLHKQSDIPVDGWAIECRVYAEDPYKSFGMPSIGRLSRYVEPTHLSNTRCDSGIMEGSEISIYYDPMICKLVTYGRDRQSAMDTMITALDSYVIKGVTHNIPLLRDILTEERFVRGDISTNFLPEVFPDGFKGKQLNIRQSQELTALACAVYLKDQQRSRTFINQKRIPLVASSKNTWSLNTLINKVRFHAQVTKIQDGYKVVIAGDVFEVKGNLSFTSPLMDLTLNGEQRLLQINQRHGGGKYDLRFHGTVYPVKVLDDLAFELSQYMLEKKVVDTSTLVMAPMPGMLRGVNVAAGDMVAEHQEVCVLEAMKMQNSLVSAKVGKVKKVYFKTGETVNEGDIIVELE
;
A
#
# COMPACT_ATOMS: atom_id res chain seq x y z
N MET A 1 -40.47 15.66 -5.93
CA MET A 1 -39.16 16.25 -6.26
C MET A 1 -38.45 16.52 -4.96
N LEU A 2 -37.27 15.95 -4.75
CA LEU A 2 -36.43 16.21 -3.59
C LEU A 2 -35.39 17.26 -4.01
N ILE A 3 -35.19 18.29 -3.20
CA ILE A 3 -34.19 19.32 -3.42
C ILE A 3 -33.17 19.18 -2.31
N GLU A 4 -31.95 18.80 -2.67
CA GLU A 4 -30.84 18.59 -1.73
C GLU A 4 -29.65 19.44 -2.16
N LYS A 5 -28.90 19.95 -1.17
CA LYS A 5 -27.69 20.70 -1.44
C LYS A 5 -26.59 19.75 -1.93
N TYR A 6 -26.22 19.88 -3.19
CA TYR A 6 -25.09 19.15 -3.74
C TYR A 6 -23.77 19.73 -3.22
N ILE A 7 -22.87 18.85 -2.75
CA ILE A 7 -21.53 19.22 -2.27
C ILE A 7 -20.52 18.82 -3.35
N GLU A 8 -19.91 19.83 -3.99
CA GLU A 8 -18.84 19.63 -4.95
C GLU A 8 -17.50 19.37 -4.25
N HIS A 9 -16.76 18.36 -4.74
CA HIS A 9 -15.45 17.95 -4.21
C HIS A 9 -15.42 17.83 -2.67
N PRO A 10 -16.31 16.99 -2.09
CA PRO A 10 -16.40 16.88 -0.65
C PRO A 10 -15.08 16.38 -0.06
N ARG A 11 -14.68 16.99 1.05
CA ARG A 11 -13.61 16.52 1.92
C ARG A 11 -14.21 15.91 3.16
N HIS A 12 -13.76 14.72 3.52
CA HIS A 12 -14.19 14.06 4.75
C HIS A 12 -13.23 14.48 5.87
N ILE A 13 -13.71 15.37 6.74
CA ILE A 13 -12.92 15.93 7.84
C ILE A 13 -13.69 15.70 9.13
N GLU A 14 -13.02 15.12 10.11
CA GLU A 14 -13.64 14.69 11.34
C GLU A 14 -12.94 15.26 12.56
N ILE A 15 -13.68 15.48 13.63
CA ILE A 15 -13.18 16.03 14.89
C ILE A 15 -13.14 14.94 15.94
N GLN A 16 -11.97 14.74 16.55
CA GLN A 16 -11.86 13.90 17.74
C GLN A 16 -12.40 14.68 18.94
N VAL A 17 -13.37 14.11 19.64
CA VAL A 17 -13.86 14.65 20.91
C VAL A 17 -13.53 13.71 22.07
N LEU A 18 -13.37 14.29 23.25
CA LEU A 18 -13.14 13.59 24.51
C LEU A 18 -13.98 14.26 25.60
N CYS A 19 -14.82 13.48 26.27
CA CYS A 19 -15.74 13.95 27.30
C CYS A 19 -15.59 13.14 28.60
N ASP A 20 -16.11 13.67 29.70
CA ASP A 20 -16.22 12.97 30.97
C ASP A 20 -17.60 13.11 31.62
N LYS A 21 -17.84 12.32 32.67
CA LYS A 21 -19.09 12.35 33.46
C LYS A 21 -19.25 13.60 34.33
N HIS A 22 -18.29 14.52 34.30
CA HIS A 22 -18.30 15.77 35.08
C HIS A 22 -18.74 16.96 34.23
N GLY A 23 -19.14 16.73 32.97
CA GLY A 23 -19.60 17.77 32.05
C GLY A 23 -18.48 18.48 31.30
N ASN A 24 -17.22 18.00 31.39
CA ASN A 24 -16.13 18.55 30.60
C ASN A 24 -16.11 17.91 29.20
N SER A 25 -15.76 18.71 28.20
CA SER A 25 -15.59 18.26 26.82
C SER A 25 -14.42 19.00 26.15
N LEU A 26 -13.61 18.27 25.39
CA LEU A 26 -12.49 18.79 24.61
C LEU A 26 -12.58 18.29 23.17
N TRP A 27 -12.02 19.06 22.23
CA TRP A 27 -11.70 18.56 20.90
C TRP A 27 -10.19 18.45 20.72
N LEU A 28 -9.73 17.32 20.18
CA LEU A 28 -8.33 16.99 19.93
C LEU A 28 -7.98 17.24 18.47
N ASN A 29 -8.36 18.42 17.96
CA ASN A 29 -8.24 18.82 16.56
C ASN A 29 -8.95 17.87 15.57
N GLU A 30 -8.74 18.10 14.28
CA GLU A 30 -9.32 17.36 13.17
C GLU A 30 -8.39 16.34 12.54
N ARG A 31 -8.99 15.39 11.84
CA ARG A 31 -8.33 14.49 10.88
C ARG A 31 -9.01 14.62 9.52
N GLU A 32 -8.24 14.60 8.44
CA GLU A 32 -8.76 14.51 7.08
C GLU A 32 -8.63 13.07 6.58
N CYS A 33 -9.76 12.46 6.24
CA CYS A 33 -9.89 11.06 5.80
C CYS A 33 -10.40 10.97 4.35
N SER A 34 -10.20 12.03 3.57
CA SER A 34 -10.70 12.14 2.18
C SER A 34 -10.18 11.03 1.27
N ILE A 35 -9.00 10.45 1.53
CA ILE A 35 -8.44 9.36 0.71
C ILE A 35 -9.04 8.02 1.14
N GLN A 36 -10.11 7.62 0.45
CA GLN A 36 -10.85 6.40 0.73
C GLN A 36 -11.23 5.64 -0.55
N ARG A 37 -11.41 4.33 -0.43
CA ARG A 37 -11.85 3.42 -1.50
C ARG A 37 -13.15 2.75 -1.07
N ARG A 38 -14.26 2.96 -1.80
CA ARG A 38 -15.57 2.36 -1.47
C ARG A 38 -15.95 2.58 0.00
N ASN A 39 -15.75 3.80 0.51
CA ASN A 39 -15.98 4.20 1.90
C ASN A 39 -15.05 3.53 2.94
N GLN A 40 -14.03 2.78 2.50
CA GLN A 40 -12.95 2.31 3.36
C GLN A 40 -11.81 3.33 3.32
N LYS A 41 -11.48 3.93 4.47
CA LYS A 41 -10.37 4.88 4.60
C LYS A 41 -9.04 4.19 4.29
N VAL A 42 -8.15 4.88 3.58
CA VAL A 42 -6.86 4.34 3.09
C VAL A 42 -5.68 5.13 3.63
N ILE A 43 -5.75 6.47 3.54
CA ILE A 43 -4.77 7.40 4.11
C ILE A 43 -5.51 8.48 4.88
N GLU A 44 -5.03 8.75 6.08
CA GLU A 44 -5.55 9.77 6.99
C GLU A 44 -4.42 10.72 7.38
N GLU A 45 -4.73 12.01 7.56
CA GLU A 45 -3.76 12.99 8.02
C GLU A 45 -4.33 13.95 9.06
N ALA A 46 -3.47 14.41 9.97
CA ALA A 46 -3.81 15.38 11.00
C ALA A 46 -2.66 16.39 11.14
N PRO A 47 -2.95 17.71 11.18
CA PRO A 47 -4.23 18.34 10.89
C PRO A 47 -4.63 18.25 9.39
N SER A 48 -5.79 18.82 9.03
CA SER A 48 -6.18 18.98 7.62
C SER A 48 -5.38 20.12 6.97
N VAL A 49 -4.87 19.86 5.76
CA VAL A 49 -4.19 20.88 4.93
C VAL A 49 -5.14 21.96 4.42
N PHE A 50 -6.45 21.67 4.41
CA PHE A 50 -7.47 22.55 3.86
C PHE A 50 -7.99 23.59 4.86
N LEU A 51 -8.06 23.24 6.15
CA LEU A 51 -8.68 24.09 7.17
C LEU A 51 -7.75 25.18 7.70
N ASP A 52 -8.29 26.40 7.81
CA ASP A 52 -7.69 27.47 8.60
C ASP A 52 -8.09 27.38 10.08
N SER A 53 -7.40 28.16 10.93
CA SER A 53 -7.61 28.15 12.38
C SER A 53 -9.04 28.52 12.78
N ALA A 54 -9.69 29.43 12.05
CA ALA A 54 -11.05 29.87 12.37
C ALA A 54 -12.06 28.76 12.10
N THR A 55 -11.98 28.11 10.95
CA THR A 55 -12.86 27.00 10.59
C THR A 55 -12.63 25.80 11.49
N ARG A 56 -11.36 25.48 11.79
CA ARG A 56 -10.98 24.42 12.73
C ARG A 56 -11.60 24.62 14.11
N GLN A 57 -11.51 25.83 14.65
CA GLN A 57 -12.13 26.18 15.93
C GLN A 57 -13.65 26.04 15.86
N ALA A 58 -14.29 26.57 14.82
CA ALA A 58 -15.74 26.49 14.65
C ALA A 58 -16.25 25.04 14.60
N MET A 59 -15.55 24.16 13.87
CA MET A 59 -15.85 22.73 13.82
C MET A 59 -15.65 22.06 15.19
N GLY A 60 -14.55 22.36 15.87
CA GLY A 60 -14.24 21.83 17.21
C GLY A 60 -15.29 22.19 18.25
N GLU A 61 -15.65 23.47 18.34
CA GLU A 61 -16.67 23.97 19.26
C GLU A 61 -18.05 23.35 18.96
N GLN A 62 -18.41 23.22 17.68
CA GLN A 62 -19.67 22.59 17.29
C GLN A 62 -19.69 21.09 17.60
N ALA A 63 -18.56 20.39 17.44
CA ALA A 63 -18.44 18.98 17.79
C ALA A 63 -18.59 18.76 19.30
N CYS A 64 -17.95 19.58 20.14
CA CYS A 64 -18.14 19.52 21.59
C CYS A 64 -19.57 19.85 22.02
N ARG A 65 -20.21 20.84 21.38
CA ARG A 65 -21.62 21.16 21.64
C ARG A 65 -22.54 19.98 21.32
N LEU A 66 -22.29 19.26 20.21
CA LEU A 66 -23.02 18.04 19.88
C LEU A 66 -22.80 16.96 20.94
N ALA A 67 -21.54 16.72 21.33
CA ALA A 67 -21.20 15.73 22.34
C ALA A 67 -21.89 16.01 23.69
N HIS A 68 -21.93 17.28 24.12
CA HIS A 68 -22.64 17.70 25.32
C HIS A 68 -24.16 17.51 25.18
N ALA A 69 -24.74 17.83 24.01
CA ALA A 69 -26.18 17.71 23.78
C ALA A 69 -26.71 16.27 23.90
N VAL A 70 -25.87 15.28 23.58
CA VAL A 70 -26.21 13.85 23.71
C VAL A 70 -25.72 13.23 25.03
N GLY A 71 -25.11 14.02 25.92
CA GLY A 71 -24.55 13.52 27.17
C GLY A 71 -23.42 12.51 26.96
N TYR A 72 -22.57 12.74 25.97
CA TYR A 72 -21.51 11.81 25.57
C TYR A 72 -20.44 11.64 26.65
N ASP A 73 -19.92 10.43 26.79
CA ASP A 73 -18.85 10.04 27.72
C ASP A 73 -17.74 9.30 26.94
N SER A 74 -16.50 9.38 27.41
CA SER A 74 -15.32 8.81 26.74
C SER A 74 -14.91 9.56 25.45
N ALA A 75 -14.18 8.88 24.56
CA ALA A 75 -13.74 9.39 23.28
C ALA A 75 -14.76 9.08 22.17
N GLY A 76 -14.95 10.02 21.25
CA GLY A 76 -15.83 9.85 20.10
C GLY A 76 -15.35 10.69 18.93
N THR A 77 -15.93 10.51 17.75
CA THR A 77 -15.56 11.29 16.57
C THR A 77 -16.80 11.83 15.89
N VAL A 78 -16.78 13.12 15.59
CA VAL A 78 -17.85 13.80 14.85
C VAL A 78 -17.38 14.00 13.42
N GLU A 79 -18.06 13.39 12.46
CA GLU A 79 -17.67 13.41 11.06
C GLU A 79 -18.39 14.53 10.33
N PHE A 80 -17.63 15.29 9.53
CA PHE A 80 -18.16 16.36 8.69
C PHE A 80 -17.80 16.13 7.21
N LEU A 81 -18.66 16.64 6.34
CA LEU A 81 -18.32 16.92 4.95
C LEU A 81 -18.04 18.41 4.80
N VAL A 82 -16.87 18.74 4.27
CA VAL A 82 -16.43 20.11 4.04
C VAL A 82 -16.40 20.39 2.54
N ASP A 83 -17.04 21.48 2.12
CA ASP A 83 -17.06 21.93 0.73
C ASP A 83 -15.88 22.82 0.36
N LYS A 84 -15.72 23.12 -0.93
CA LYS A 84 -14.63 23.97 -1.46
C LYS A 84 -14.54 25.38 -0.86
N ASN A 85 -15.63 25.87 -0.24
CA ASN A 85 -15.70 27.19 0.40
C ASN A 85 -15.53 27.09 1.92
N LYS A 86 -15.09 25.93 2.45
CA LYS A 86 -14.92 25.64 3.87
C LYS A 86 -16.22 25.66 4.68
N ASN A 87 -17.39 25.56 4.02
CA ASN A 87 -18.60 25.26 4.78
C ASN A 87 -18.58 23.78 5.16
N PHE A 88 -18.91 23.49 6.40
CA PHE A 88 -18.91 22.13 6.94
C PHE A 88 -20.32 21.70 7.34
N TYR A 89 -20.62 20.43 7.09
CA TYR A 89 -21.93 19.82 7.35
C TYR A 89 -21.73 18.54 8.14
N PHE A 90 -22.53 18.34 9.17
CA PHE A 90 -22.50 17.14 9.99
C PHE A 90 -22.99 15.93 9.19
N LEU A 91 -22.24 14.83 9.22
CA LEU A 91 -22.63 13.56 8.62
C LEU A 91 -23.14 12.61 9.69
N GLU A 92 -22.28 12.22 10.63
CA GLU A 92 -22.65 11.39 11.77
C GLU A 92 -21.66 11.54 12.94
N MET A 93 -21.97 10.90 14.07
CA MET A 93 -21.05 10.77 15.20
C MET A 93 -20.78 9.29 15.49
N ASN A 94 -19.51 8.91 15.47
CA ASN A 94 -19.05 7.58 15.79
C ASN A 94 -18.75 7.47 17.30
N THR A 95 -19.55 6.66 18.00
CA THR A 95 -19.53 6.55 19.46
C THR A 95 -18.50 5.52 19.97
N ARG A 96 -17.27 5.62 19.45
CA ARG A 96 -16.16 4.72 19.75
C ARG A 96 -14.82 5.38 19.43
N LEU A 97 -13.73 4.74 19.84
CA LEU A 97 -12.40 5.08 19.34
C LEU A 97 -12.34 4.83 17.82
N GLN A 98 -11.79 5.79 17.08
CA GLN A 98 -11.53 5.63 15.65
C GLN A 98 -10.23 4.87 15.40
N VAL A 99 -10.15 4.20 14.26
CA VAL A 99 -8.96 3.40 13.91
C VAL A 99 -7.74 4.32 13.76
N GLU A 100 -7.97 5.44 13.10
CA GLU A 100 -7.10 6.56 12.75
C GLU A 100 -6.86 7.56 13.92
N HIS A 101 -7.15 7.18 15.16
CA HIS A 101 -6.79 8.02 16.31
C HIS A 101 -5.26 8.28 16.48
N PRO A 102 -4.31 7.41 16.05
CA PRO A 102 -2.89 7.65 16.27
C PRO A 102 -2.37 8.98 15.72
N ILE A 103 -2.86 9.44 14.56
CA ILE A 103 -2.44 10.73 14.00
C ILE A 103 -2.86 11.91 14.87
N THR A 104 -4.00 11.81 15.57
CA THR A 104 -4.38 12.78 16.59
C THR A 104 -3.40 12.74 17.77
N GLU A 105 -3.05 11.55 18.26
CA GLU A 105 -2.12 11.39 19.38
C GLU A 105 -0.74 11.98 19.06
N MET A 106 -0.26 11.80 17.82
CA MET A 106 1.07 12.27 17.41
C MET A 106 1.19 13.79 17.31
N ILE A 107 0.10 14.52 17.03
CA ILE A 107 0.13 16.00 16.98
C ILE A 107 -0.30 16.68 18.27
N THR A 108 -1.00 15.96 19.15
CA THR A 108 -1.52 16.52 20.42
C THR A 108 -0.70 16.09 21.64
N GLY A 109 0.02 14.96 21.56
CA GLY A 109 0.68 14.33 22.70
C GLY A 109 -0.29 13.68 23.70
N VAL A 110 -1.58 13.55 23.35
CA VAL A 110 -2.60 12.93 24.20
C VAL A 110 -2.75 11.46 23.83
N ASP A 111 -2.49 10.57 24.79
CA ASP A 111 -2.90 9.16 24.70
C ASP A 111 -4.41 9.06 24.95
N ILE A 112 -5.16 8.81 23.88
CA ILE A 112 -6.62 8.81 23.91
C ILE A 112 -7.11 7.59 24.69
N VAL A 113 -6.48 6.44 24.52
CA VAL A 113 -6.86 5.20 25.23
C VAL A 113 -6.67 5.36 26.74
N HIS A 114 -5.57 5.98 27.17
CA HIS A 114 -5.35 6.32 28.57
C HIS A 114 -6.44 7.24 29.12
N GLN A 115 -6.82 8.29 28.38
CA GLN A 115 -7.93 9.16 28.80
C GLN A 115 -9.26 8.41 28.86
N MET A 116 -9.55 7.54 27.89
CA MET A 116 -10.77 6.72 27.88
C MET A 116 -10.88 5.86 29.14
N LEU A 117 -9.79 5.19 29.55
CA LEU A 117 -9.75 4.39 30.78
C LEU A 117 -9.93 5.27 32.03
N ARG A 118 -9.30 6.45 32.04
CA ARG A 118 -9.37 7.41 33.14
C ARG A 118 -10.80 7.92 33.36
N VAL A 119 -11.47 8.40 32.31
CA VAL A 119 -12.84 8.92 32.42
C VAL A 119 -13.86 7.82 32.69
N ALA A 120 -13.64 6.61 32.15
CA ALA A 120 -14.47 5.44 32.47
C ALA A 120 -14.45 5.11 33.96
N HIS A 121 -13.31 5.30 34.64
CA HIS A 121 -13.19 5.19 36.11
C HIS A 121 -13.87 6.33 36.88
N GLY A 122 -14.30 7.40 36.20
CA GLY A 122 -14.94 8.56 36.81
C GLY A 122 -13.98 9.68 37.20
N HIS A 123 -12.74 9.68 36.69
CA HIS A 123 -11.86 10.84 36.84
C HIS A 123 -12.22 11.95 35.84
N PRO A 124 -11.98 13.23 36.19
CA PRO A 124 -12.08 14.32 35.24
C PRO A 124 -10.95 14.27 34.20
N LEU A 125 -11.19 14.92 33.05
CA LEU A 125 -10.20 15.14 32.00
C LEU A 125 -8.92 15.80 32.57
N LEU A 126 -7.75 15.32 32.14
CA LEU A 126 -6.46 15.87 32.59
C LEU A 126 -6.16 17.24 31.98
N HIS A 127 -6.65 17.46 30.76
CA HIS A 127 -6.30 18.63 29.95
C HIS A 127 -7.48 19.59 29.88
N LYS A 128 -7.18 20.86 29.62
CA LYS A 128 -8.12 21.88 29.17
C LYS A 128 -7.93 22.11 27.68
N GLN A 129 -8.89 22.78 27.04
CA GLN A 129 -8.80 23.06 25.60
C GLN A 129 -7.57 23.91 25.23
N SER A 130 -7.14 24.79 26.14
CA SER A 130 -5.92 25.59 26.00
C SER A 130 -4.63 24.77 25.98
N ASP A 131 -4.68 23.53 26.48
CA ASP A 131 -3.52 22.67 26.63
C ASP A 131 -3.33 21.74 25.43
N ILE A 132 -4.25 21.76 24.45
CA ILE A 132 -4.23 20.91 23.27
C ILE A 132 -3.52 21.64 22.12
N PRO A 133 -2.27 21.29 21.78
CA PRO A 133 -1.55 21.94 20.70
C PRO A 133 -1.97 21.38 19.33
N VAL A 134 -1.49 22.05 18.28
CA VAL A 134 -1.30 21.47 16.95
C VAL A 134 0.21 21.47 16.71
N ASP A 135 0.90 20.40 17.14
CA ASP A 135 2.35 20.29 17.00
C ASP A 135 2.72 19.38 15.82
N GLY A 136 3.18 20.01 14.74
CA GLY A 136 3.61 19.31 13.54
C GLY A 136 2.46 18.71 12.72
N TRP A 137 2.76 17.59 12.06
CA TRP A 137 1.87 16.85 11.18
C TRP A 137 2.05 15.36 11.37
N ALA A 138 0.96 14.60 11.21
CA ALA A 138 0.98 13.16 11.21
C ALA A 138 0.16 12.59 10.05
N ILE A 139 0.63 11.48 9.49
CA ILE A 139 -0.01 10.75 8.39
C ILE A 139 -0.08 9.29 8.79
N GLU A 140 -1.23 8.67 8.58
CA GLU A 140 -1.47 7.24 8.75
C GLU A 140 -1.77 6.61 7.39
N CYS A 141 -1.16 5.46 7.15
CA CYS A 141 -1.47 4.60 6.03
C CYS A 141 -1.96 3.25 6.57
N ARG A 142 -3.14 2.83 6.15
CA ARG A 142 -3.64 1.49 6.45
C ARG A 142 -3.01 0.47 5.53
N VAL A 143 -2.07 -0.30 6.05
CA VAL A 143 -1.45 -1.40 5.32
C VAL A 143 -2.40 -2.58 5.35
N TYR A 144 -2.96 -2.91 4.19
CA TYR A 144 -3.92 -3.97 3.99
C TYR A 144 -3.31 -5.15 3.22
N ALA A 145 -3.72 -6.36 3.59
CA ALA A 145 -3.52 -7.58 2.83
C ALA A 145 -4.45 -7.60 1.63
N GLU A 146 -4.19 -6.73 0.67
CA GLU A 146 -5.00 -6.53 -0.53
C GLU A 146 -4.10 -6.35 -1.75
N ASP A 147 -4.53 -6.85 -2.91
CA ASP A 147 -3.85 -6.67 -4.19
C ASP A 147 -4.34 -5.40 -4.90
N PRO A 148 -3.58 -4.29 -4.88
CA PRO A 148 -4.05 -3.03 -5.49
C PRO A 148 -4.18 -3.12 -7.01
N TYR A 149 -3.50 -4.07 -7.65
CA TYR A 149 -3.54 -4.28 -9.11
C TYR A 149 -4.85 -4.95 -9.57
N LYS A 150 -5.59 -5.57 -8.65
CA LYS A 150 -6.86 -6.26 -8.93
C LYS A 150 -8.00 -5.52 -8.25
N SER A 151 -8.85 -4.85 -9.05
CA SER A 151 -10.07 -4.17 -8.57
C SER A 151 -9.82 -3.22 -7.37
N PHE A 152 -8.66 -2.56 -7.35
CA PHE A 152 -8.21 -1.65 -6.29
C PHE A 152 -7.96 -2.25 -4.91
N GLY A 153 -7.82 -3.56 -4.78
CA GLY A 153 -7.44 -4.20 -3.51
C GLY A 153 -8.34 -5.38 -3.17
N MET A 154 -8.33 -6.36 -4.06
CA MET A 154 -8.85 -7.68 -3.77
C MET A 154 -8.11 -8.29 -2.56
N PRO A 155 -8.80 -8.78 -1.52
CA PRO A 155 -8.12 -9.29 -0.35
C PRO A 155 -7.19 -10.47 -0.64
N SER A 156 -6.16 -10.56 0.20
CA SER A 156 -5.10 -11.57 0.13
C SER A 156 -5.08 -12.33 1.44
N ILE A 157 -5.13 -13.65 1.35
CA ILE A 157 -4.98 -14.51 2.51
C ILE A 157 -3.67 -15.28 2.44
N GLY A 158 -3.23 -15.77 3.59
CA GLY A 158 -2.07 -16.65 3.67
C GLY A 158 -1.13 -16.29 4.79
N ARG A 159 -0.02 -17.04 4.85
CA ARG A 159 0.96 -16.92 5.92
C ARG A 159 2.02 -15.88 5.57
N LEU A 160 2.32 -15.01 6.53
CA LEU A 160 3.42 -14.05 6.44
C LEU A 160 4.76 -14.77 6.55
N SER A 161 5.37 -15.11 5.42
CA SER A 161 6.66 -15.82 5.39
C SER A 161 7.82 -14.93 5.80
N ARG A 162 7.68 -13.61 5.64
CA ARG A 162 8.62 -12.60 6.13
C ARG A 162 7.84 -11.32 6.45
N TYR A 163 8.10 -10.75 7.63
CA TYR A 163 7.43 -9.53 8.08
C TYR A 163 8.42 -8.68 8.88
N VAL A 164 8.81 -7.53 8.34
CA VAL A 164 9.72 -6.57 8.98
C VAL A 164 9.12 -5.19 8.88
N GLU A 165 8.71 -4.65 10.02
CA GLU A 165 8.18 -3.30 10.14
C GLU A 165 9.29 -2.25 10.04
N PRO A 166 8.98 -1.03 9.56
CA PRO A 166 9.93 0.07 9.42
C PRO A 166 10.27 0.79 10.75
N THR A 167 10.23 0.10 11.89
CA THR A 167 10.44 0.69 13.23
C THR A 167 11.87 1.15 13.52
N HIS A 168 12.81 0.87 12.61
CA HIS A 168 14.18 1.39 12.66
C HIS A 168 14.26 2.88 12.25
N LEU A 169 13.21 3.42 11.64
CA LEU A 169 13.12 4.83 11.28
C LEU A 169 12.60 5.66 12.47
N SER A 170 13.23 6.80 12.72
CA SER A 170 12.71 7.80 13.64
C SER A 170 11.35 8.33 13.17
N ASN A 171 10.52 8.77 14.11
CA ASN A 171 9.19 9.32 13.86
C ASN A 171 8.24 8.40 13.08
N THR A 172 8.37 7.09 13.32
CA THR A 172 7.53 6.04 12.75
C THR A 172 6.92 5.23 13.87
N ARG A 173 5.60 5.05 13.84
CA ARG A 173 4.82 4.21 14.76
C ARG A 173 4.09 3.15 13.94
N CYS A 174 4.18 1.90 14.39
CA CYS A 174 3.47 0.77 13.79
C CYS A 174 2.51 0.20 14.83
N ASP A 175 1.21 0.29 14.57
CA ASP A 175 0.20 -0.41 15.37
C ASP A 175 -0.21 -1.67 14.59
N SER A 176 0.35 -2.82 14.95
CA SER A 176 0.06 -4.11 14.31
C SER A 176 -0.49 -5.14 15.30
N GLY A 177 -1.34 -6.04 14.81
CA GLY A 177 -1.91 -7.17 15.56
C GLY A 177 -1.32 -8.52 15.17
N ILE A 178 -0.21 -8.51 14.43
CA ILE A 178 0.37 -9.66 13.73
C ILE A 178 1.89 -9.63 13.80
N MET A 179 2.52 -10.77 13.55
CA MET A 179 3.99 -10.93 13.50
C MET A 179 4.43 -11.86 12.36
N GLU A 180 5.74 -11.92 12.09
CA GLU A 180 6.30 -12.90 11.13
C GLU A 180 5.83 -14.33 11.46
N GLY A 181 5.32 -15.02 10.45
CA GLY A 181 4.75 -16.36 10.59
C GLY A 181 3.26 -16.41 10.91
N SER A 182 2.60 -15.28 11.19
CA SER A 182 1.13 -15.20 11.37
C SER A 182 0.38 -15.52 10.07
N GLU A 183 -0.87 -15.94 10.21
CA GLU A 183 -1.76 -16.24 9.10
C GLU A 183 -2.86 -15.20 8.98
N ILE A 184 -3.02 -14.64 7.79
CA ILE A 184 -4.13 -13.75 7.44
C ILE A 184 -5.29 -14.62 7.00
N SER A 185 -6.25 -14.80 7.90
CA SER A 185 -7.41 -15.65 7.69
C SER A 185 -8.59 -14.90 7.06
N ILE A 186 -9.52 -15.63 6.43
CA ILE A 186 -10.76 -15.09 5.87
C ILE A 186 -11.73 -14.50 6.92
N TYR A 187 -11.54 -14.80 8.20
CA TYR A 187 -12.52 -14.53 9.26
C TYR A 187 -12.46 -13.10 9.81
N TYR A 188 -11.39 -12.37 9.53
CA TYR A 188 -11.12 -11.05 10.08
C TYR A 188 -10.86 -10.01 8.99
N ASP A 189 -10.74 -8.76 9.40
CA ASP A 189 -10.38 -7.63 8.55
C ASP A 189 -8.97 -7.80 7.95
N PRO A 190 -8.70 -7.35 6.70
CA PRO A 190 -7.40 -7.52 6.06
C PRO A 190 -6.30 -6.59 6.57
N MET A 191 -6.56 -5.73 7.56
CA MET A 191 -5.56 -4.79 8.04
C MET A 191 -4.39 -5.51 8.71
N ILE A 192 -3.20 -5.27 8.18
CA ILE A 192 -1.93 -5.79 8.67
C ILE A 192 -1.40 -4.85 9.77
N CYS A 193 -1.39 -3.55 9.48
CA CYS A 193 -0.73 -2.54 10.31
C CYS A 193 -1.31 -1.16 10.00
N LYS A 194 -1.46 -0.32 11.02
CA LYS A 194 -1.54 1.13 10.83
C LYS A 194 -0.12 1.67 10.90
N LEU A 195 0.39 2.12 9.77
CA LEU A 195 1.70 2.74 9.68
C LEU A 195 1.53 4.25 9.82
N VAL A 196 2.08 4.81 10.88
CA VAL A 196 1.95 6.23 11.22
C VAL A 196 3.31 6.87 11.17
N THR A 197 3.41 8.02 10.50
CA THR A 197 4.60 8.87 10.57
C THR A 197 4.22 10.28 10.96
N TYR A 198 5.15 10.98 11.58
CA TYR A 198 4.92 12.34 12.05
C TYR A 198 6.19 13.19 11.92
N GLY A 199 6.03 14.49 11.93
CA GLY A 199 7.13 15.43 11.77
C GLY A 199 6.71 16.86 12.00
N ARG A 200 7.67 17.78 11.91
CA ARG A 200 7.44 19.22 12.15
C ARG A 200 6.51 19.88 11.12
N ASP A 201 6.43 19.29 9.93
CA ASP A 201 5.66 19.78 8.79
C ASP A 201 5.15 18.59 7.96
N ARG A 202 4.11 18.82 7.16
CA ARG A 202 3.47 17.79 6.33
C ARG A 202 4.46 17.05 5.43
N GLN A 203 5.39 17.78 4.80
CA GLN A 203 6.37 17.19 3.89
C GLN A 203 7.32 16.25 4.63
N SER A 204 7.79 16.63 5.82
CA SER A 204 8.66 15.78 6.63
C SER A 204 7.98 14.47 7.05
N ALA A 205 6.69 14.52 7.43
CA ALA A 205 5.91 13.32 7.73
C ALA A 205 5.74 12.42 6.49
N MET A 206 5.48 13.04 5.32
CA MET A 206 5.37 12.33 4.03
C MET A 206 6.69 11.66 3.62
N ASP A 207 7.82 12.37 3.72
CA ASP A 207 9.14 11.85 3.36
C ASP A 207 9.52 10.63 4.22
N THR A 208 9.23 10.69 5.52
CA THR A 208 9.38 9.56 6.43
C THR A 208 8.44 8.42 6.02
N MET A 209 7.17 8.70 5.67
CA MET A 209 6.22 7.67 5.24
C MET A 209 6.67 6.95 3.95
N ILE A 210 7.16 7.70 2.96
CA ILE A 210 7.66 7.13 1.71
C ILE A 210 8.83 6.17 1.99
N THR A 211 9.76 6.58 2.85
CA THR A 211 10.90 5.75 3.27
C THR A 211 10.45 4.53 4.10
N ALA A 212 9.46 4.71 4.96
CA ALA A 212 8.88 3.64 5.77
C ALA A 212 8.20 2.59 4.90
N LEU A 213 7.41 3.01 3.90
CA LEU A 213 6.77 2.10 2.95
C LEU A 213 7.78 1.37 2.04
N ASP A 214 8.83 2.05 1.59
CA ASP A 214 9.90 1.43 0.80
C ASP A 214 10.73 0.42 1.63
N SER A 215 10.85 0.63 2.95
CA SER A 215 11.53 -0.26 3.90
C SER A 215 10.64 -1.30 4.58
N TYR A 216 9.32 -1.30 4.31
CA TYR A 216 8.42 -2.30 4.86
C TYR A 216 8.50 -3.60 4.06
N VAL A 217 8.91 -4.69 4.73
CA VAL A 217 8.99 -6.03 4.13
C VAL A 217 7.78 -6.85 4.54
N ILE A 218 6.95 -7.19 3.56
CA ILE A 218 5.84 -8.14 3.70
C ILE A 218 5.99 -9.18 2.57
N LYS A 219 6.08 -10.46 2.94
CA LYS A 219 6.13 -11.59 2.00
C LYS A 219 5.13 -12.66 2.44
N GLY A 220 4.59 -13.38 1.46
CA GLY A 220 3.63 -14.47 1.66
C GLY A 220 2.19 -14.09 1.30
N VAL A 221 1.85 -12.80 1.37
CA VAL A 221 0.56 -12.24 0.93
C VAL A 221 0.81 -11.05 0.00
N THR A 222 -0.17 -10.72 -0.85
CA THR A 222 -0.22 -9.44 -1.56
C THR A 222 -0.68 -8.34 -0.61
N HIS A 223 -0.27 -7.10 -0.87
CA HIS A 223 -0.52 -5.98 0.03
C HIS A 223 -0.54 -4.64 -0.72
N ASN A 224 -1.21 -3.65 -0.15
CA ASN A 224 -1.50 -2.36 -0.79
C ASN A 224 -0.38 -1.30 -0.73
N ILE A 225 0.76 -1.58 -0.07
CA ILE A 225 1.93 -0.68 -0.01
C ILE A 225 2.27 0.03 -1.34
N PRO A 226 2.30 -0.66 -2.51
CA PRO A 226 2.60 0.01 -3.77
C PRO A 226 1.64 1.18 -4.08
N LEU A 227 0.35 1.02 -3.78
CA LEU A 227 -0.68 2.05 -3.97
C LEU A 227 -0.48 3.20 -2.98
N LEU A 228 -0.33 2.89 -1.69
CA LEU A 228 -0.11 3.89 -0.63
C LEU A 228 1.09 4.80 -0.97
N ARG A 229 2.19 4.15 -1.34
CA ARG A 229 3.44 4.82 -1.67
C ARG A 229 3.31 5.69 -2.93
N ASP A 230 2.55 5.26 -3.93
CA ASP A 230 2.36 6.06 -5.15
C ASP A 230 1.45 7.28 -4.89
N ILE A 231 0.37 7.12 -4.11
CA ILE A 231 -0.50 8.24 -3.66
C ILE A 231 0.32 9.33 -2.98
N LEU A 232 1.20 8.97 -2.04
CA LEU A 232 2.04 9.94 -1.32
C LEU A 232 3.01 10.71 -2.22
N THR A 233 3.31 10.18 -3.42
CA THR A 233 4.18 10.85 -4.41
C THR A 233 3.41 11.50 -5.55
N GLU A 234 2.07 11.45 -5.52
CA GLU A 234 1.22 12.01 -6.55
C GLU A 234 1.03 13.53 -6.33
N GLU A 235 1.02 14.29 -7.42
CA GLU A 235 1.08 15.75 -7.40
C GLU A 235 -0.13 16.40 -6.69
N ARG A 236 -1.34 15.91 -6.92
CA ARG A 236 -2.54 16.42 -6.24
C ARG A 236 -2.49 16.12 -4.73
N PHE A 237 -2.08 14.92 -4.33
CA PHE A 237 -1.91 14.60 -2.90
C PHE A 237 -0.85 15.48 -2.23
N VAL A 238 0.31 15.68 -2.88
CA VAL A 238 1.39 16.56 -2.37
C VAL A 238 0.91 18.00 -2.19
N ARG A 239 0.14 18.54 -3.14
CA ARG A 239 -0.47 19.88 -3.04
C ARG A 239 -1.62 19.96 -2.04
N GLY A 240 -2.13 18.83 -1.56
CA GLY A 240 -3.31 18.78 -0.71
C GLY A 240 -4.63 18.98 -1.46
N ASP A 241 -4.63 18.89 -2.80
CA ASP A 241 -5.83 18.95 -3.64
C ASP A 241 -6.53 17.57 -3.69
N ILE A 242 -7.18 17.23 -2.58
CA ILE A 242 -7.81 15.93 -2.38
C ILE A 242 -9.32 16.07 -2.15
N SER A 243 -10.06 15.02 -2.47
CA SER A 243 -11.49 14.88 -2.22
C SER A 243 -11.83 13.41 -2.01
N THR A 244 -13.06 13.09 -1.60
CA THR A 244 -13.50 11.68 -1.48
C THR A 244 -13.50 10.92 -2.81
N ASN A 245 -13.40 11.62 -3.94
CA ASN A 245 -13.34 11.03 -5.29
C ASN A 245 -11.90 10.91 -5.83
N PHE A 246 -10.89 11.16 -4.99
CA PHE A 246 -9.49 11.20 -5.40
C PHE A 246 -9.03 9.92 -6.14
N LEU A 247 -9.29 8.73 -5.58
CA LEU A 247 -8.78 7.49 -6.18
C LEU A 247 -9.37 7.20 -7.58
N PRO A 248 -10.70 7.28 -7.80
CA PRO A 248 -11.26 7.16 -9.14
C PRO A 248 -10.77 8.22 -10.14
N GLU A 249 -10.51 9.45 -9.69
CA GLU A 249 -10.04 10.54 -10.56
C GLU A 249 -8.57 10.36 -10.97
N VAL A 250 -7.71 9.95 -10.03
CA VAL A 250 -6.26 9.77 -10.26
C VAL A 250 -5.96 8.45 -10.94
N PHE A 251 -6.73 7.40 -10.64
CA PHE A 251 -6.55 6.06 -11.17
C PHE A 251 -7.84 5.53 -11.81
N PRO A 252 -8.33 6.13 -12.91
CA PRO A 252 -9.60 5.76 -13.52
C PRO A 252 -9.65 4.31 -14.02
N ASP A 253 -8.51 3.77 -14.47
CA ASP A 253 -8.38 2.43 -15.03
C ASP A 253 -7.87 1.38 -14.04
N GLY A 254 -7.88 1.66 -12.73
CA GLY A 254 -7.15 0.81 -11.78
C GLY A 254 -5.73 1.27 -11.49
N PHE A 255 -5.18 0.81 -10.38
CA PHE A 255 -3.77 1.00 -10.07
C PHE A 255 -2.89 0.06 -10.92
N LYS A 256 -2.04 0.63 -11.77
CA LYS A 256 -1.17 -0.10 -12.69
C LYS A 256 0.29 -0.19 -12.21
N GLY A 257 0.55 0.19 -10.97
CA GLY A 257 1.91 0.35 -10.46
C GLY A 257 2.54 1.67 -10.91
N LYS A 258 3.59 2.07 -10.18
CA LYS A 258 4.35 3.27 -10.53
C LYS A 258 4.98 3.10 -11.91
N GLN A 259 4.78 4.10 -12.77
CA GLN A 259 5.47 4.16 -14.05
C GLN A 259 6.81 4.89 -13.86
N LEU A 260 7.91 4.19 -14.16
CA LEU A 260 9.24 4.77 -14.05
C LEU A 260 9.50 5.69 -15.23
N ASN A 261 10.02 6.89 -14.94
CA ASN A 261 10.60 7.71 -15.99
C ASN A 261 11.95 7.11 -16.47
N ILE A 262 12.54 7.70 -17.52
CA ILE A 262 13.79 7.21 -18.10
C ILE A 262 14.90 7.17 -17.04
N ARG A 263 15.04 8.23 -16.24
CA ARG A 263 16.07 8.31 -15.20
C ARG A 263 15.91 7.20 -14.18
N GLN A 264 14.72 7.02 -13.62
CA GLN A 264 14.42 5.97 -12.65
C GLN A 264 14.60 4.57 -13.23
N SER A 265 14.32 4.37 -14.51
CA SER A 265 14.58 3.10 -15.20
C SER A 265 16.08 2.82 -15.34
N GLN A 266 16.90 3.85 -15.57
CA GLN A 266 18.36 3.73 -15.53
C GLN A 266 18.87 3.45 -14.10
N GLU A 267 18.30 4.09 -13.08
CA GLU A 267 18.63 3.81 -11.68
C GLU A 267 18.36 2.34 -11.33
N LEU A 268 17.15 1.86 -11.63
CA LEU A 268 16.78 0.45 -11.43
C LEU A 268 17.68 -0.49 -12.23
N THR A 269 18.06 -0.12 -13.45
CA THR A 269 19.02 -0.88 -14.27
C THR A 269 20.38 -0.98 -13.58
N ALA A 270 20.91 0.12 -13.05
CA ALA A 270 22.19 0.13 -12.35
C ALA A 270 22.16 -0.78 -11.11
N LEU A 271 21.10 -0.69 -10.31
CA LEU A 271 20.88 -1.55 -9.16
C LEU A 271 20.74 -3.03 -9.55
N ALA A 272 19.96 -3.34 -10.59
CA ALA A 272 19.77 -4.70 -11.10
C ALA A 272 21.09 -5.31 -11.61
N CYS A 273 21.92 -4.55 -12.31
CA CYS A 273 23.27 -4.97 -12.72
C CYS A 273 24.14 -5.35 -11.52
N ALA A 274 24.14 -4.52 -10.47
CA ALA A 274 24.91 -4.80 -9.25
C ALA A 274 24.42 -6.08 -8.54
N VAL A 275 23.10 -6.26 -8.43
CA VAL A 275 22.47 -7.47 -7.87
C VAL A 275 22.85 -8.71 -8.69
N TYR A 276 22.71 -8.65 -10.01
CA TYR A 276 23.06 -9.75 -10.92
C TYR A 276 24.53 -10.16 -10.77
N LEU A 277 25.46 -9.20 -10.82
CA LEU A 277 26.90 -9.50 -10.69
C LEU A 277 27.26 -10.09 -9.33
N LYS A 278 26.63 -9.62 -8.25
CA LYS A 278 26.80 -10.19 -6.91
C LYS A 278 26.32 -11.64 -6.86
N ASP A 279 25.18 -11.95 -7.48
CA ASP A 279 24.63 -13.31 -7.54
C ASP A 279 25.51 -14.24 -8.39
N GLN A 280 26.04 -13.75 -9.52
CA GLN A 280 27.00 -14.48 -10.35
C GLN A 280 28.31 -14.75 -9.61
N GLN A 281 28.88 -13.77 -8.90
CA GLN A 281 30.09 -13.95 -8.10
C GLN A 281 29.90 -14.97 -6.99
N ARG A 282 28.74 -14.92 -6.31
CA ARG A 282 28.37 -15.90 -5.29
C ARG A 282 28.26 -17.30 -5.88
N SER A 283 27.60 -17.45 -7.03
CA SER A 283 27.40 -18.74 -7.70
C SER A 283 28.70 -19.39 -8.19
N ARG A 284 29.76 -18.58 -8.41
CA ARG A 284 31.10 -19.06 -8.79
C ARG A 284 31.97 -19.44 -7.59
N THR A 285 31.55 -19.09 -6.38
CA THR A 285 32.34 -19.30 -5.15
C THR A 285 31.77 -20.49 -4.39
N PHE A 286 32.41 -21.66 -4.51
CA PHE A 286 32.00 -22.87 -3.80
C PHE A 286 32.66 -22.95 -2.42
N ILE A 287 31.83 -23.05 -1.37
CA ILE A 287 32.29 -23.38 -0.01
C ILE A 287 32.57 -24.90 -0.02
N ASN A 288 33.83 -25.30 0.22
CA ASN A 288 34.30 -26.69 0.41
C ASN A 288 34.86 -27.50 -0.79
N GLN A 289 35.04 -26.97 -2.01
CA GLN A 289 35.83 -27.66 -3.05
C GLN A 289 36.68 -26.72 -3.93
N LYS A 290 38.00 -26.97 -3.97
CA LYS A 290 38.95 -26.46 -4.98
C LYS A 290 39.21 -27.51 -6.08
N ARG A 291 38.21 -28.27 -6.52
CA ARG A 291 38.44 -29.37 -7.49
C ARG A 291 38.76 -28.89 -8.91
N ILE A 292 38.47 -27.63 -9.20
CA ILE A 292 38.89 -26.97 -10.45
C ILE A 292 39.61 -25.69 -10.03
N PRO A 293 40.89 -25.50 -10.38
CA PRO A 293 41.47 -24.17 -10.34
C PRO A 293 40.74 -23.36 -11.41
N LEU A 294 39.66 -22.69 -11.00
CA LEU A 294 39.09 -21.62 -11.80
C LEU A 294 40.18 -20.55 -11.85
N VAL A 295 40.99 -20.58 -12.92
CA VAL A 295 41.63 -19.38 -13.44
C VAL A 295 40.49 -18.50 -13.96
N ALA A 296 39.67 -18.00 -13.04
CA ALA A 296 38.79 -16.91 -13.33
C ALA A 296 39.71 -15.69 -13.39
N SER A 297 39.98 -15.20 -14.59
CA SER A 297 40.40 -13.81 -14.71
C SER A 297 39.43 -12.98 -13.88
N SER A 298 39.96 -12.12 -13.03
CA SER A 298 39.18 -11.12 -12.31
C SER A 298 38.64 -10.14 -13.33
N LYS A 299 37.58 -10.57 -14.04
CA LYS A 299 36.83 -9.71 -14.93
C LYS A 299 36.29 -8.59 -14.05
N ASN A 300 36.80 -7.38 -14.28
CA ASN A 300 36.40 -6.18 -13.56
C ASN A 300 35.45 -5.32 -14.40
N THR A 301 35.20 -5.69 -15.66
CA THR A 301 34.32 -4.98 -16.58
C THR A 301 33.34 -5.93 -17.24
N TRP A 302 32.08 -5.51 -17.39
CA TRP A 302 31.01 -6.28 -18.00
C TRP A 302 30.17 -5.39 -18.92
N SER A 303 29.65 -6.00 -19.98
CA SER A 303 28.64 -5.43 -20.85
C SER A 303 27.35 -6.19 -20.58
N LEU A 304 26.33 -5.51 -20.07
CA LEU A 304 25.08 -6.12 -19.62
C LEU A 304 23.87 -5.45 -20.29
N ASN A 305 22.85 -6.25 -20.56
CA ASN A 305 21.56 -5.83 -21.10
C ASN A 305 20.49 -6.12 -20.06
N THR A 306 19.86 -5.06 -19.56
CA THR A 306 18.73 -5.15 -18.64
C THR A 306 17.44 -4.90 -19.38
N LEU A 307 16.47 -5.81 -19.22
CA LEU A 307 15.12 -5.66 -19.72
C LEU A 307 14.19 -5.31 -18.57
N ILE A 308 13.53 -4.16 -18.65
CA ILE A 308 12.48 -3.72 -17.73
C ILE A 308 11.23 -3.48 -18.58
N ASN A 309 10.14 -4.20 -18.31
CA ASN A 309 8.91 -4.12 -19.11
C ASN A 309 9.15 -4.24 -20.63
N LYS A 310 10.01 -5.18 -21.05
CA LYS A 310 10.48 -5.38 -22.44
C LYS A 310 11.33 -4.25 -23.04
N VAL A 311 11.58 -3.14 -22.33
CA VAL A 311 12.50 -2.07 -22.75
C VAL A 311 13.93 -2.45 -22.38
N ARG A 312 14.85 -2.33 -23.34
CA ARG A 312 16.28 -2.65 -23.18
C ARG A 312 17.08 -1.45 -22.70
N PHE A 313 17.87 -1.66 -21.66
CA PHE A 313 18.92 -0.76 -21.20
C PHE A 313 20.27 -1.48 -21.28
N HIS A 314 21.17 -0.96 -22.11
CA HIS A 314 22.53 -1.47 -22.24
C HIS A 314 23.46 -0.71 -21.28
N ALA A 315 24.23 -1.46 -20.50
CA ALA A 315 25.04 -0.95 -19.41
C ALA A 315 26.47 -1.48 -19.48
N GLN A 316 27.45 -0.57 -19.39
CA GLN A 316 28.84 -0.93 -19.13
C GLN A 316 29.10 -0.85 -17.63
N VAL A 317 29.51 -1.96 -17.03
CA VAL A 317 29.69 -2.08 -15.58
C VAL A 317 31.15 -2.31 -15.27
N THR A 318 31.71 -1.54 -14.34
CA THR A 318 33.07 -1.70 -13.83
C THR A 318 33.05 -1.90 -12.33
N LYS A 319 33.77 -2.91 -11.83
CA LYS A 319 33.95 -3.12 -10.39
C LYS A 319 34.81 -2.01 -9.80
N ILE A 320 34.33 -1.40 -8.73
CA ILE A 320 35.08 -0.45 -7.91
C ILE A 320 35.27 -1.03 -6.50
N GLN A 321 36.04 -0.36 -5.64
CA GLN A 321 36.41 -0.87 -4.32
C GLN A 321 35.19 -1.34 -3.51
N ASP A 322 34.15 -0.52 -3.41
CA ASP A 322 32.97 -0.76 -2.57
C ASP A 322 31.66 -0.91 -3.37
N GLY A 323 31.74 -1.44 -4.59
CA GLY A 323 30.55 -1.67 -5.41
C GLY A 323 30.83 -1.69 -6.91
N TYR A 324 29.95 -1.03 -7.67
CA TYR A 324 30.00 -1.02 -9.13
C TYR A 324 29.75 0.39 -9.68
N LYS A 325 30.55 0.76 -10.69
CA LYS A 325 30.27 1.91 -11.56
C LYS A 325 29.53 1.40 -12.79
N VAL A 326 28.33 1.91 -13.04
CA VAL A 326 27.47 1.51 -14.15
C VAL A 326 27.27 2.71 -15.07
N VAL A 327 27.53 2.53 -16.37
CA VAL A 327 27.36 3.57 -17.39
C VAL A 327 26.24 3.17 -18.33
N ILE A 328 25.19 3.99 -18.44
CA ILE A 328 23.99 3.73 -19.25
C ILE A 328 23.70 4.97 -20.08
N ALA A 329 23.74 4.85 -21.41
CA ALA A 329 23.50 5.97 -22.32
C ALA A 329 24.35 7.24 -22.02
N GLY A 330 25.56 7.06 -21.47
CA GLY A 330 26.46 8.16 -21.08
C GLY A 330 26.33 8.60 -19.62
N ASP A 331 25.20 8.31 -18.96
CA ASP A 331 25.01 8.58 -17.53
C ASP A 331 25.81 7.62 -16.66
N VAL A 332 26.39 8.14 -15.58
CA VAL A 332 27.19 7.37 -14.62
C VAL A 332 26.43 7.18 -13.32
N PHE A 333 26.40 5.93 -12.86
CA PHE A 333 25.80 5.52 -11.60
C PHE A 333 26.81 4.72 -10.77
N GLU A 334 27.19 5.25 -9.61
CA GLU A 334 27.97 4.51 -8.62
C GLU A 334 27.02 3.82 -7.64
N VAL A 335 26.93 2.50 -7.74
CA VAL A 335 26.17 1.64 -6.82
C VAL A 335 27.11 1.15 -5.74
N LYS A 336 26.89 1.57 -4.49
CA LYS A 336 27.65 1.13 -3.31
C LYS A 336 26.70 0.64 -2.21
N GLY A 337 27.23 -0.07 -1.23
CA GLY A 337 26.46 -0.53 -0.06
C GLY A 337 26.34 -2.05 0.05
N ASN A 338 25.43 -2.50 0.91
CA ASN A 338 25.35 -3.91 1.30
C ASN A 338 24.47 -4.73 0.34
N LEU A 339 25.08 -5.33 -0.68
CA LEU A 339 24.46 -6.30 -1.58
C LEU A 339 24.36 -7.71 -0.95
N SER A 340 23.90 -7.82 0.29
CA SER A 340 23.72 -9.13 0.93
C SER A 340 22.36 -9.72 0.62
N PHE A 341 22.34 -10.97 0.14
CA PHE A 341 21.11 -11.75 -0.06
C PHE A 341 20.53 -12.33 1.24
N THR A 342 21.20 -12.13 2.39
CA THR A 342 20.68 -12.54 3.70
C THR A 342 19.70 -11.53 4.27
N SER A 343 19.76 -10.28 3.80
CA SER A 343 18.83 -9.22 4.20
C SER A 343 17.68 -9.15 3.18
N PRO A 344 16.42 -9.01 3.63
CA PRO A 344 15.30 -8.75 2.73
C PRO A 344 15.34 -7.34 2.11
N LEU A 345 16.09 -6.43 2.74
CA LEU A 345 16.32 -5.05 2.29
C LEU A 345 17.80 -4.84 1.95
N MET A 346 18.05 -4.32 0.76
CA MET A 346 19.36 -3.85 0.35
C MET A 346 19.41 -2.35 0.53
N ASP A 347 20.22 -1.94 1.50
CA ASP A 347 20.58 -0.54 1.74
C ASP A 347 21.75 -0.18 0.84
N LEU A 348 21.43 0.53 -0.25
CA LEU A 348 22.34 0.86 -1.32
C LEU A 348 22.37 2.36 -1.52
N THR A 349 23.50 2.87 -1.96
CA THR A 349 23.61 4.24 -2.43
C THR A 349 23.79 4.24 -3.94
N LEU A 350 23.14 5.19 -4.59
CA LEU A 350 23.30 5.49 -6.01
C LEU A 350 23.80 6.92 -6.13
N ASN A 351 25.06 7.10 -6.56
CA ASN A 351 25.72 8.42 -6.59
C ASN A 351 25.70 9.16 -5.23
N GLY A 352 25.73 8.41 -4.12
CA GLY A 352 25.71 8.96 -2.76
C GLY A 352 24.31 9.16 -2.18
N GLU A 353 23.25 9.09 -2.99
CA GLU A 353 21.87 9.13 -2.49
C GLU A 353 21.41 7.73 -2.06
N GLN A 354 20.71 7.65 -0.93
CA GLN A 354 20.15 6.39 -0.46
C GLN A 354 19.05 5.88 -1.40
N ARG A 355 19.07 4.57 -1.64
CA ARG A 355 18.09 3.84 -2.44
C ARG A 355 17.84 2.47 -1.81
N LEU A 356 16.57 2.24 -1.47
CA LEU A 356 16.13 0.95 -0.96
C LEU A 356 15.69 0.05 -2.10
N LEU A 357 16.18 -1.19 -2.07
CA LEU A 357 15.80 -2.23 -3.03
C LEU A 357 15.43 -3.50 -2.27
N GLN A 358 14.31 -4.11 -2.63
CA GLN A 358 13.98 -5.45 -2.12
C GLN A 358 13.98 -6.46 -3.26
N ILE A 359 14.48 -7.66 -2.98
CA ILE A 359 14.33 -8.79 -3.91
C ILE A 359 13.07 -9.55 -3.50
N ASN A 360 12.04 -9.51 -4.35
CA ASN A 360 10.82 -10.27 -4.13
C ASN A 360 11.03 -11.73 -4.51
N GLN A 361 11.54 -11.99 -5.71
CA GLN A 361 11.85 -13.32 -6.20
C GLN A 361 13.11 -13.33 -7.07
N ARG A 362 13.79 -14.47 -7.09
CA ARG A 362 14.91 -14.76 -7.99
C ARG A 362 14.52 -15.94 -8.86
N HIS A 363 14.69 -15.77 -10.16
CA HIS A 363 14.40 -16.79 -11.15
C HIS A 363 15.70 -17.23 -11.84
N GLY A 364 15.66 -18.36 -12.54
CA GLY A 364 16.77 -18.77 -13.40
C GLY A 364 16.99 -17.80 -14.57
N GLY A 365 18.20 -17.83 -15.15
CA GLY A 365 18.51 -17.09 -16.39
C GLY A 365 18.55 -15.56 -16.23
N GLY A 366 18.95 -15.07 -15.05
CA GLY A 366 19.15 -13.63 -14.79
C GLY A 366 17.87 -12.82 -14.60
N LYS A 367 16.72 -13.48 -14.36
CA LYS A 367 15.45 -12.80 -14.08
C LYS A 367 15.26 -12.60 -12.57
N TYR A 368 14.85 -11.39 -12.19
CA TYR A 368 14.57 -10.99 -10.81
C TYR A 368 13.25 -10.24 -10.77
N ASP A 369 12.49 -10.39 -9.69
CA ASP A 369 11.40 -9.48 -9.37
C ASP A 369 11.91 -8.54 -8.28
N LEU A 370 12.19 -7.28 -8.64
CA LEU A 370 12.79 -6.28 -7.77
C LEU A 370 11.73 -5.26 -7.36
N ARG A 371 11.57 -5.02 -6.06
CA ARG A 371 10.76 -3.91 -5.56
C ARG A 371 11.60 -2.66 -5.49
N PHE A 372 11.15 -1.63 -6.20
CA PHE A 372 11.75 -0.31 -6.24
C PHE A 372 10.62 0.71 -6.19
N HIS A 373 10.72 1.74 -5.35
CA HIS A 373 9.67 2.76 -5.24
C HIS A 373 8.27 2.14 -4.98
N GLY A 374 8.16 1.24 -4.01
CA GLY A 374 6.96 0.47 -3.66
C GLY A 374 6.50 -0.58 -4.68
N THR A 375 6.81 -0.42 -5.98
CA THR A 375 6.33 -1.27 -7.07
C THR A 375 7.30 -2.41 -7.37
N VAL A 376 6.77 -3.59 -7.70
CA VAL A 376 7.58 -4.75 -8.12
C VAL A 376 7.77 -4.73 -9.62
N TYR A 377 9.01 -4.71 -10.08
CA TYR A 377 9.38 -4.75 -11.50
C TYR A 377 10.01 -6.10 -11.84
N PRO A 378 9.48 -6.82 -12.85
CA PRO A 378 10.19 -7.95 -13.44
C PRO A 378 11.35 -7.42 -14.28
N VAL A 379 12.57 -7.74 -13.86
CA VAL A 379 13.80 -7.35 -14.56
C VAL A 379 14.56 -8.58 -15.03
N LYS A 380 15.19 -8.50 -16.20
CA LYS A 380 16.07 -9.56 -16.71
C LYS A 380 17.41 -8.98 -17.11
N VAL A 381 18.48 -9.44 -16.47
CA VAL A 381 19.85 -8.98 -16.73
C VAL A 381 20.60 -10.10 -17.44
N LEU A 382 21.16 -9.79 -18.60
CA LEU A 382 21.88 -10.73 -19.48
C LEU A 382 23.21 -10.11 -19.92
N ASP A 383 24.20 -10.93 -20.27
CA ASP A 383 25.32 -10.44 -21.07
C ASP A 383 24.92 -10.29 -22.54
N ASP A 384 25.82 -9.75 -23.38
CA ASP A 384 25.52 -9.47 -24.79
C ASP A 384 25.13 -10.73 -25.58
N LEU A 385 25.87 -11.83 -25.39
CA LEU A 385 25.59 -13.07 -26.10
C LEU A 385 24.26 -13.67 -25.65
N ALA A 386 24.01 -13.73 -24.34
CA ALA A 386 22.75 -14.25 -23.82
C ALA A 386 21.55 -13.38 -24.23
N PHE A 387 21.73 -12.06 -24.36
CA PHE A 387 20.70 -11.17 -24.88
C PHE A 387 20.39 -11.45 -26.35
N GLU A 388 21.43 -11.57 -27.19
CA GLU A 388 21.28 -11.90 -28.62
C GLU A 388 20.54 -13.24 -28.79
N LEU A 389 20.97 -14.28 -28.07
CA LEU A 389 20.34 -15.60 -28.14
C LEU A 389 18.91 -15.60 -27.59
N SER A 390 18.58 -14.72 -26.63
CA SER A 390 17.24 -14.64 -26.07
C SER A 390 16.18 -14.19 -27.07
N GLN A 391 16.57 -13.54 -28.16
CA GLN A 391 15.64 -13.11 -29.23
C GLN A 391 15.04 -14.30 -30.00
N TYR A 392 15.69 -15.46 -29.96
CA TYR A 392 15.21 -16.69 -30.61
C TYR A 392 14.28 -17.51 -29.70
N MET A 393 14.08 -17.10 -28.45
CA MET A 393 13.19 -17.81 -27.53
C MET A 393 11.73 -17.51 -27.87
N LEU A 394 10.95 -18.56 -28.09
CA LEU A 394 9.52 -18.44 -28.39
C LEU A 394 8.77 -17.80 -27.21
N GLU A 395 7.90 -16.83 -27.50
CA GLU A 395 6.98 -16.31 -26.49
C GLU A 395 6.03 -17.42 -26.04
N LYS A 396 5.89 -17.59 -24.72
CA LYS A 396 4.90 -18.52 -24.17
C LYS A 396 3.51 -18.00 -24.50
N LYS A 397 2.72 -18.77 -25.25
CA LYS A 397 1.31 -18.48 -25.47
C LYS A 397 0.58 -18.50 -24.12
N VAL A 398 -0.08 -17.39 -23.78
CA VAL A 398 -0.98 -17.34 -22.63
C VAL A 398 -2.16 -18.25 -22.93
N VAL A 399 -2.49 -19.16 -22.01
CA VAL A 399 -3.65 -20.04 -22.15
C VAL A 399 -4.90 -19.18 -21.98
N ASP A 400 -5.79 -19.19 -22.96
CA ASP A 400 -7.07 -18.50 -22.87
C ASP A 400 -7.94 -19.18 -21.80
N THR A 401 -8.26 -18.43 -20.76
CA THR A 401 -9.11 -18.87 -19.64
C THR A 401 -10.44 -18.12 -19.61
N SER A 402 -10.79 -17.39 -20.69
CA SER A 402 -12.01 -16.58 -20.77
C SER A 402 -13.32 -17.37 -20.64
N THR A 403 -13.29 -18.69 -20.82
CA THR A 403 -14.44 -19.59 -20.56
C THR A 403 -14.61 -19.93 -19.08
N LEU A 404 -13.65 -19.60 -18.21
CA LEU A 404 -13.64 -20.03 -16.82
C LEU A 404 -13.80 -18.81 -15.89
N VAL A 405 -14.90 -18.80 -15.14
CA VAL A 405 -15.05 -17.91 -13.99
C VAL A 405 -14.42 -18.62 -12.79
N MET A 406 -13.16 -18.27 -12.54
CA MET A 406 -12.39 -18.81 -11.41
C MET A 406 -12.53 -17.90 -10.19
N ALA A 407 -12.47 -18.49 -9.00
CA ALA A 407 -12.35 -17.77 -7.75
C ALA A 407 -11.03 -16.97 -7.76
N PRO A 408 -11.07 -15.63 -7.77
CA PRO A 408 -9.84 -14.84 -7.88
C PRO A 408 -9.09 -14.76 -6.54
N MET A 409 -9.75 -15.16 -5.46
CA MET A 409 -9.26 -15.20 -4.09
C MET A 409 -10.01 -16.31 -3.32
N PRO A 410 -9.46 -16.82 -2.22
CA PRO A 410 -10.19 -17.73 -1.35
C PRO A 410 -11.29 -17.00 -0.59
N GLY A 411 -12.46 -17.64 -0.45
CA GLY A 411 -13.63 -17.02 0.18
C GLY A 411 -14.83 -17.95 0.23
N MET A 412 -15.96 -17.44 0.72
CA MET A 412 -17.23 -18.16 0.78
C MET A 412 -18.20 -17.60 -0.26
N LEU A 413 -18.83 -18.47 -1.06
CA LEU A 413 -19.84 -18.04 -2.02
C LEU A 413 -21.12 -17.61 -1.28
N ARG A 414 -21.47 -16.32 -1.34
CA ARG A 414 -22.72 -15.79 -0.78
C ARG A 414 -23.90 -15.95 -1.70
N GLY A 415 -23.66 -16.00 -3.00
CA GLY A 415 -24.69 -16.23 -4.00
C GLY A 415 -24.09 -16.77 -5.28
N VAL A 416 -24.79 -17.70 -5.92
CA VAL A 416 -24.53 -18.11 -7.29
C VAL A 416 -25.79 -17.79 -8.08
N ASN A 417 -25.70 -16.84 -9.00
CA ASN A 417 -26.85 -16.19 -9.64
C ASN A 417 -27.18 -16.78 -11.01
N VAL A 418 -26.49 -17.86 -11.39
CA VAL A 418 -26.67 -18.56 -12.66
C VAL A 418 -26.72 -20.07 -12.45
N ALA A 419 -27.46 -20.76 -13.31
CA ALA A 419 -27.56 -22.21 -13.34
C ALA A 419 -26.93 -22.79 -14.61
N ALA A 420 -26.61 -24.09 -14.58
CA ALA A 420 -26.16 -24.79 -15.78
C ALA A 420 -27.25 -24.72 -16.87
N GLY A 421 -26.87 -24.24 -18.06
CA GLY A 421 -27.76 -24.01 -19.19
C GLY A 421 -28.13 -22.54 -19.43
N ASP A 422 -27.90 -21.65 -18.47
CA ASP A 422 -28.24 -20.23 -18.61
C ASP A 422 -27.31 -19.51 -19.60
N MET A 423 -27.85 -18.55 -20.35
CA MET A 423 -27.04 -17.64 -21.14
C MET A 423 -26.61 -16.46 -20.28
N VAL A 424 -25.30 -16.18 -20.25
CA VAL A 424 -24.73 -15.01 -19.58
C VAL A 424 -24.19 -14.03 -20.60
N ALA A 425 -24.47 -12.74 -20.39
CA ALA A 425 -23.86 -11.66 -21.13
C ALA A 425 -22.44 -11.37 -20.60
N GLU A 426 -21.62 -10.72 -21.43
CA GLU A 426 -20.35 -10.16 -20.98
C GLU A 426 -20.59 -9.16 -19.84
N HIS A 427 -19.76 -9.21 -18.80
CA HIS A 427 -19.89 -8.45 -17.56
C HIS A 427 -21.16 -8.72 -16.73
N GLN A 428 -21.99 -9.70 -17.10
CA GLN A 428 -23.08 -10.13 -16.24
C GLN A 428 -22.52 -10.78 -14.97
N GLU A 429 -23.07 -10.42 -13.81
CA GLU A 429 -22.74 -11.04 -12.53
C GLU A 429 -23.16 -12.51 -12.52
N VAL A 430 -22.21 -13.37 -12.16
CA VAL A 430 -22.34 -14.83 -12.14
C VAL A 430 -22.46 -15.33 -10.70
N CYS A 431 -21.64 -14.80 -9.79
CA CYS A 431 -21.69 -15.16 -8.38
C CYS A 431 -21.10 -14.04 -7.50
N VAL A 432 -21.42 -14.09 -6.21
CA VAL A 432 -20.92 -13.15 -5.20
C VAL A 432 -20.06 -13.94 -4.22
N LEU A 433 -18.79 -13.56 -4.13
CA LEU A 433 -17.82 -14.15 -3.22
C LEU A 433 -17.62 -13.21 -2.03
N GLU A 434 -17.79 -13.72 -0.81
CA GLU A 434 -17.46 -12.99 0.41
C GLU A 434 -16.16 -13.49 1.00
N ALA A 435 -15.26 -12.56 1.29
CA ALA A 435 -14.03 -12.83 2.00
C ALA A 435 -13.71 -11.62 2.87
N MET A 436 -13.28 -11.87 4.11
CA MET A 436 -12.84 -10.80 5.02
C MET A 436 -13.91 -9.71 5.22
N LYS A 437 -15.17 -10.14 5.33
CA LYS A 437 -16.38 -9.30 5.45
C LYS A 437 -16.65 -8.35 4.27
N MET A 438 -15.95 -8.53 3.15
CA MET A 438 -16.20 -7.81 1.90
C MET A 438 -16.80 -8.74 0.85
N GLN A 439 -17.79 -8.22 0.12
CA GLN A 439 -18.44 -8.94 -0.98
C GLN A 439 -17.85 -8.47 -2.32
N ASN A 440 -17.47 -9.44 -3.16
CA ASN A 440 -16.93 -9.23 -4.49
C ASN A 440 -17.81 -9.97 -5.50
N SER A 441 -18.45 -9.20 -6.38
CA SER A 441 -19.20 -9.74 -7.51
C SER A 441 -18.22 -10.23 -8.59
N LEU A 442 -18.36 -11.50 -8.96
CA LEU A 442 -17.64 -12.11 -10.08
C LEU A 442 -18.52 -12.04 -11.32
N VAL A 443 -17.95 -11.53 -12.41
CA VAL A 443 -18.65 -11.31 -13.67
C VAL A 443 -18.10 -12.20 -14.78
N SER A 444 -18.93 -12.47 -15.79
CA SER A 444 -18.48 -13.19 -16.98
C SER A 444 -17.55 -12.32 -17.83
N ALA A 445 -16.44 -12.89 -18.29
CA ALA A 445 -15.51 -12.21 -19.19
C ALA A 445 -15.97 -12.18 -20.66
N LYS A 446 -16.99 -12.96 -21.02
CA LYS A 446 -17.57 -13.00 -22.37
C LYS A 446 -19.01 -13.49 -22.36
N VAL A 447 -19.71 -13.31 -23.48
CA VAL A 447 -21.02 -13.94 -23.69
C VAL A 447 -20.83 -15.44 -23.85
N GLY A 448 -21.65 -16.24 -23.15
CA GLY A 448 -21.58 -17.70 -23.24
C GLY A 448 -22.73 -18.40 -22.54
N LYS A 449 -22.89 -19.68 -22.82
CA LYS A 449 -23.82 -20.55 -22.09
C LYS A 449 -23.08 -21.20 -20.94
N VAL A 450 -23.69 -21.22 -19.76
CA VAL A 450 -23.11 -21.88 -18.59
C VAL A 450 -23.12 -23.38 -18.81
N LYS A 451 -21.94 -23.96 -18.98
CA LYS A 451 -21.74 -25.41 -19.10
C LYS A 451 -21.91 -26.10 -17.75
N LYS A 452 -21.27 -25.56 -16.71
CA LYS A 452 -21.31 -26.15 -15.36
C LYS A 452 -21.01 -25.14 -14.27
N VAL A 453 -21.71 -25.31 -13.15
CA VAL A 453 -21.44 -24.64 -11.87
C VAL A 453 -20.87 -25.70 -10.92
N TYR A 454 -19.69 -25.44 -10.36
CA TYR A 454 -18.95 -26.42 -9.55
C TYR A 454 -19.20 -26.30 -8.05
N PHE A 455 -19.62 -25.13 -7.57
CA PHE A 455 -19.82 -24.82 -6.16
C PHE A 455 -21.19 -24.21 -5.89
N LYS A 456 -21.68 -24.39 -4.67
CA LYS A 456 -22.98 -23.87 -4.22
C LYS A 456 -22.83 -22.70 -3.26
N THR A 457 -23.90 -21.93 -3.10
CA THR A 457 -24.01 -20.91 -2.04
C THR A 457 -23.72 -21.51 -0.67
N GLY A 458 -22.85 -20.85 0.10
CA GLY A 458 -22.37 -21.27 1.41
C GLY A 458 -21.07 -22.09 1.39
N GLU A 459 -20.63 -22.58 0.23
CA GLU A 459 -19.37 -23.33 0.12
C GLU A 459 -18.16 -22.39 0.06
N THR A 460 -17.03 -22.87 0.59
CA THR A 460 -15.73 -22.18 0.54
C THR A 460 -14.96 -22.62 -0.70
N VAL A 461 -14.38 -21.66 -1.41
CA VAL A 461 -13.54 -21.85 -2.59
C VAL A 461 -12.13 -21.35 -2.31
N ASN A 462 -11.13 -21.93 -2.97
CA ASN A 462 -9.74 -21.47 -2.96
C ASN A 462 -9.42 -20.63 -4.20
N GLU A 463 -8.32 -19.89 -4.16
CA GLU A 463 -7.84 -19.15 -5.33
C GLU A 463 -7.56 -20.10 -6.51
N GLY A 464 -8.12 -19.79 -7.67
CA GLY A 464 -7.98 -20.58 -8.89
C GLY A 464 -9.02 -21.69 -9.06
N ASP A 465 -9.86 -21.97 -8.06
CA ASP A 465 -10.96 -22.93 -8.21
C ASP A 465 -11.94 -22.45 -9.30
N ILE A 466 -12.30 -23.33 -10.23
CA ILE A 466 -13.28 -23.01 -11.29
C ILE A 466 -14.66 -23.01 -10.64
N ILE A 467 -15.32 -21.86 -10.56
CA ILE A 467 -16.68 -21.74 -10.00
C ILE A 467 -17.70 -22.02 -11.09
N VAL A 468 -17.55 -21.35 -12.23
CA VAL A 468 -18.43 -21.51 -13.40
C VAL A 468 -17.60 -21.69 -14.66
N GLU A 469 -17.99 -22.65 -15.48
CA GLU A 469 -17.42 -22.91 -16.80
C GLU A 469 -18.47 -22.58 -17.86
N LEU A 470 -18.06 -21.83 -18.87
CA LEU A 470 -18.83 -21.46 -20.05
C LEU A 470 -18.43 -22.35 -21.23
N GLU A 471 -19.38 -22.55 -22.15
CA GLU A 471 -19.14 -23.23 -23.44
C GLU A 471 -18.17 -22.46 -24.36
#